data_AF-A0A938YG30-F1
#
_entry.id   AF-A0A938YG30-F1
#
_cell.length_a   1.000
_cell.length_b   1.000
_cell.length_c   1.000
_cell.angle_alpha   90.00
_cell.angle_beta   90.00
_cell.angle_gamma   90.00
#
_symmetry.space_group_name_H-M   'P 1'
#
loop_
_entity.id
_entity.type
_entity.pdbx_description
1 polymer ?
#
loop_
_entity_poly.entity_id
_entity_poly.type
_entity_poly.pdbx_seq_one_letter_code
_entity_poly.pdbx_strand_id
1 'polypeptide(L)'
;MAAPVTPPRRGPLDLAGRAAFGAVRTLTRTATAAAADLTSGVARLGEAAADLVGGERTGPATLRVRVLILSDEGGTALTTPAAVQPSLDRADEVLREVGIRVRVTAVDTITEPAPTPALDPRANRALLLDDVLGRTEFYRRHLAVPAKEITLVGAPVTVIVVRDIAGFTTGCSLGINADWVIAQAPLFDAGRPDAYDETVLVHELGHALNLPHHRDVQNLMFPSSSPPDRVRGSDLRPWQGAVLQANRHVLPGVRESGVGPSASRHEE
;
A
#
# COMPACT_ATOMS: atom_id res chain seq x y z
N MET A 1 -4.07 45.91 9.66
CA MET A 1 -3.23 45.20 8.67
C MET A 1 -2.04 44.62 9.42
N ALA A 2 -1.97 43.30 9.58
CA ALA A 2 -0.82 42.65 10.23
C ALA A 2 0.34 42.54 9.24
N ALA A 3 1.55 42.89 9.66
CA ALA A 3 2.74 42.76 8.83
C ALA A 3 3.03 41.26 8.53
N PRO A 4 3.47 40.91 7.32
CA PRO A 4 3.81 39.53 6.98
C PRO A 4 4.98 39.07 7.84
N VAL A 5 4.79 37.97 8.57
CA VAL A 5 5.86 37.29 9.31
C VAL A 5 6.76 36.59 8.30
N THR A 6 7.96 37.14 8.07
CA THR A 6 8.97 36.51 7.24
C THR A 6 9.46 35.23 7.93
N PRO A 7 9.29 34.03 7.34
CA PRO A 7 9.81 32.81 7.96
C PRO A 7 11.33 32.86 8.04
N PRO A 8 11.93 32.29 9.10
CA PRO A 8 13.38 32.31 9.28
C PRO A 8 14.09 31.62 8.10
N ARG A 9 15.11 32.29 7.54
CA ARG A 9 16.02 31.69 6.55
C ARG A 9 16.75 30.51 7.21
N ARG A 10 16.43 29.29 6.79
CA ARG A 10 17.12 28.06 7.22
C ARG A 10 18.49 27.98 6.53
N GLY A 11 19.55 27.75 7.32
CA GLY A 11 20.93 27.66 6.83
C GLY A 11 21.26 26.29 6.20
N PRO A 12 22.34 26.20 5.40
CA PRO A 12 22.74 24.96 4.70
C PRO A 12 23.08 23.79 5.62
N LEU A 13 23.50 24.05 6.87
CA LEU A 13 23.75 23.02 7.88
C LEU A 13 22.47 22.28 8.31
N ASP A 14 21.31 22.94 8.29
CA ASP A 14 20.01 22.31 8.57
C ASP A 14 19.61 21.33 7.45
N LEU A 15 19.99 21.64 6.21
CA LEU A 15 19.66 20.81 5.04
C LEU A 15 20.52 19.53 4.98
N ALA A 16 21.82 19.66 5.26
CA ALA A 16 22.73 18.51 5.36
C ALA A 16 22.35 17.56 6.51
N GLY A 17 22.01 18.12 7.69
CA GLY A 17 21.55 17.34 8.84
C GLY A 17 20.27 16.55 8.54
N ARG A 18 19.28 17.18 7.89
CA ARG A 18 18.04 16.51 7.47
C ARG A 18 18.28 15.40 6.45
N ALA A 19 19.14 15.64 5.46
CA ALA A 19 19.45 14.62 4.45
C ALA A 19 20.15 13.41 5.08
N ALA A 20 21.12 13.62 5.97
CA ALA A 20 21.82 12.54 6.67
C ALA A 20 20.86 11.74 7.55
N PHE A 21 20.04 12.42 8.36
CA PHE A 21 19.03 11.76 9.18
C PHE A 21 18.00 11.00 8.34
N GLY A 22 17.54 11.62 7.24
CA GLY A 22 16.64 11.01 6.28
C GLY A 22 17.19 9.73 5.66
N ALA A 23 18.46 9.75 5.23
CA ALA A 23 19.14 8.60 4.64
C ALA A 23 19.30 7.45 5.65
N VAL A 24 19.76 7.74 6.88
CA VAL A 24 19.88 6.74 7.96
C VAL A 24 18.52 6.11 8.23
N ARG A 25 17.47 6.92 8.37
CA ARG A 25 16.10 6.43 8.58
C ARG A 25 15.62 5.53 7.44
N THR A 26 15.83 5.93 6.19
CA THR A 26 15.45 5.11 5.03
C THR A 26 16.17 3.77 5.05
N LEU A 27 17.50 3.76 5.25
CA LEU A 27 18.28 2.52 5.32
C LEU A 27 17.82 1.59 6.45
N THR A 28 17.58 2.13 7.65
CA THR A 28 17.08 1.36 8.79
C THR A 28 15.70 0.75 8.47
N ARG A 29 14.81 1.50 7.82
CA ARG A 29 13.50 0.98 7.38
C ARG A 29 13.65 -0.13 6.34
N THR A 30 14.47 0.06 5.32
CA THR A 30 14.73 -0.97 4.31
C THR A 30 15.28 -2.25 4.94
N ALA A 31 16.23 -2.13 5.86
CA ALA A 31 16.82 -3.30 6.52
C ALA A 31 15.82 -4.05 7.41
N THR A 32 15.03 -3.31 8.20
CA THR A 32 13.98 -3.91 9.06
C THR A 32 12.87 -4.54 8.24
N ALA A 33 12.44 -3.88 7.17
CA ALA A 33 11.48 -4.41 6.19
C ALA A 33 11.96 -5.71 5.55
N ALA A 34 13.21 -5.74 5.05
CA ALA A 34 13.80 -6.94 4.45
C ALA A 34 13.92 -8.10 5.45
N ALA A 35 14.30 -7.83 6.69
CA ALA A 35 14.34 -8.83 7.75
C ALA A 35 12.93 -9.38 8.09
N ALA A 36 11.92 -8.51 8.12
CA ALA A 36 10.53 -8.90 8.36
C ALA A 36 9.95 -9.72 7.20
N ASP A 37 10.27 -9.35 5.95
CA ASP A 37 9.88 -10.12 4.75
C ASP A 37 10.53 -11.51 4.76
N LEU A 38 11.83 -11.60 5.10
CA LEU A 38 12.51 -12.89 5.25
C LEU A 38 11.85 -13.77 6.32
N THR A 39 11.57 -13.18 7.49
CA THR A 39 10.92 -13.88 8.61
C THR A 39 9.53 -14.38 8.21
N SER A 40 8.75 -13.55 7.52
CA SER A 40 7.41 -13.88 7.04
C SER A 40 7.46 -14.99 5.99
N GLY A 41 8.43 -14.95 5.07
CA GLY A 41 8.66 -16.00 4.09
C GLY A 41 9.04 -17.35 4.72
N VAL A 42 9.93 -17.36 5.72
CA VAL A 42 10.28 -18.58 6.46
C VAL A 42 9.06 -19.15 7.18
N ALA A 43 8.23 -18.29 7.81
CA ALA A 43 7.00 -18.73 8.46
C ALA A 43 6.01 -19.34 7.45
N ARG A 44 5.80 -18.70 6.28
CA ARG A 44 4.96 -19.26 5.20
C ARG A 44 5.44 -20.63 4.72
N LEU A 45 6.74 -20.81 4.52
CA LEU A 45 7.30 -22.09 4.11
C LEU A 45 7.05 -23.18 5.15
N GLY A 46 7.19 -22.84 6.44
CA GLY A 46 6.87 -23.75 7.54
C GLY A 46 5.38 -24.13 7.59
N GLU A 47 4.49 -23.16 7.39
CA GLU A 47 3.04 -23.40 7.32
C GLU A 47 2.66 -24.27 6.12
N ALA A 48 3.19 -23.98 4.93
CA ALA A 48 2.94 -24.79 3.74
C ALA A 48 3.41 -26.24 3.92
N ALA A 49 4.57 -26.45 4.56
CA ALA A 49 5.06 -27.79 4.87
C ALA A 49 4.16 -28.51 5.90
N ALA A 50 3.66 -27.79 6.91
CA ALA A 50 2.74 -28.36 7.90
C ALA A 50 1.39 -28.73 7.28
N ASP A 51 0.84 -27.90 6.40
CA ASP A 51 -0.44 -28.17 5.72
C ASP A 51 -0.34 -29.40 4.81
N LEU A 52 0.79 -29.57 4.12
CA LEU A 52 1.08 -30.77 3.32
C LEU A 52 1.15 -32.05 4.15
N VAL A 53 1.67 -31.98 5.38
CA VAL A 53 1.83 -33.14 6.27
C VAL A 53 0.55 -33.44 7.07
N GLY A 54 -0.14 -32.40 7.53
CA GLY A 54 -1.29 -32.51 8.42
C GLY A 54 -2.65 -32.60 7.74
N GLY A 55 -2.75 -32.30 6.44
CA GLY A 55 -4.02 -32.25 5.72
C GLY A 55 -4.96 -31.13 6.18
N GLU A 56 -4.46 -30.19 6.98
CA GLU A 56 -5.21 -29.01 7.42
C GLU A 56 -5.31 -27.98 6.28
N ARG A 57 -6.43 -27.27 6.24
CA ARG A 57 -6.63 -26.14 5.32
C ARG A 57 -6.44 -24.85 6.09
N THR A 58 -5.38 -24.11 5.79
CA THR A 58 -5.23 -22.74 6.25
C THR A 58 -6.23 -21.85 5.48
N GLY A 59 -6.99 -21.02 6.21
CA GLY A 59 -7.88 -20.04 5.59
C GLY A 59 -7.13 -18.99 4.75
N PRO A 60 -7.83 -18.08 4.06
CA PRO A 60 -7.16 -17.06 3.27
C PRO A 60 -6.34 -16.12 4.17
N ALA A 61 -5.18 -15.70 3.67
CA ALA A 61 -4.36 -14.69 4.31
C ALA A 61 -5.05 -13.31 4.24
N THR A 62 -4.59 -12.35 5.05
CA THR A 62 -5.20 -11.01 5.12
C THR A 62 -4.18 -9.91 4.89
N LEU A 63 -4.44 -9.04 3.91
CA LEU A 63 -3.77 -7.76 3.74
C LEU A 63 -4.62 -6.66 4.37
N ARG A 64 -4.06 -5.95 5.36
CA ARG A 64 -4.74 -4.78 5.95
C ARG A 64 -4.42 -3.53 5.13
N VAL A 65 -5.46 -2.78 4.75
CA VAL A 65 -5.32 -1.55 3.96
C VAL A 65 -5.97 -0.38 4.70
N ARG A 66 -5.25 0.72 4.82
CA ARG A 66 -5.78 2.01 5.28
C ARG A 66 -5.79 2.99 4.12
N VAL A 67 -6.76 3.88 4.04
CA VAL A 67 -6.79 4.97 3.06
C VAL A 67 -6.75 6.32 3.76
N LEU A 68 -5.90 7.22 3.28
CA LEU A 68 -5.82 8.62 3.67
C LEU A 68 -6.16 9.50 2.47
N ILE A 69 -7.30 10.16 2.51
CA ILE A 69 -7.72 11.13 1.49
C ILE A 69 -7.26 12.52 1.93
N LEU A 70 -6.40 13.16 1.14
CA LEU A 70 -5.97 14.52 1.45
C LEU A 70 -7.05 15.54 1.06
N SER A 71 -7.01 16.70 1.72
CA SER A 71 -7.71 17.90 1.29
C SER A 71 -6.76 18.82 0.53
N ASP A 72 -7.30 19.54 -0.46
CA ASP A 72 -6.58 20.57 -1.20
C ASP A 72 -6.20 21.78 -0.33
N GLU A 73 -5.57 22.78 -0.95
CA GLU A 73 -5.16 24.00 -0.24
C GLU A 73 -6.35 24.81 0.34
N GLY A 74 -7.56 24.60 -0.16
CA GLY A 74 -8.81 25.17 0.35
C GLY A 74 -9.48 24.35 1.44
N GLY A 75 -8.94 23.17 1.79
CA GLY A 75 -9.53 22.25 2.75
C GLY A 75 -10.59 21.31 2.14
N THR A 76 -10.79 21.34 0.83
CA THR A 76 -11.75 20.47 0.14
C THR A 76 -11.13 19.10 -0.07
N ALA A 77 -11.82 18.04 0.35
CA ALA A 77 -11.37 16.68 0.14
C ALA A 77 -11.21 16.38 -1.36
N LEU A 78 -10.09 15.74 -1.74
CA LEU A 78 -9.80 15.44 -3.14
C LEU A 78 -10.74 14.40 -3.76
N THR A 79 -11.29 13.52 -2.93
CA THR A 79 -12.29 12.51 -3.31
C THR A 79 -13.14 12.14 -2.08
N THR A 80 -14.08 11.23 -2.25
CA THR A 80 -14.92 10.72 -1.15
C THR A 80 -14.54 9.28 -0.80
N PRO A 81 -14.75 8.82 0.44
CA PRO A 81 -14.59 7.41 0.79
C PRO A 81 -15.37 6.46 -0.13
N ALA A 82 -16.58 6.85 -0.53
CA ALA A 82 -17.42 6.05 -1.42
C ALA A 82 -16.82 5.90 -2.83
N ALA A 83 -16.16 6.94 -3.35
CA ALA A 83 -15.51 6.89 -4.65
C ALA A 83 -14.28 5.97 -4.68
N VAL A 84 -13.59 5.78 -3.55
CA VAL A 84 -12.43 4.87 -3.45
C VAL A 84 -12.87 3.40 -3.34
N GLN A 85 -14.08 3.13 -2.86
CA GLN A 85 -14.56 1.79 -2.57
C GLN A 85 -14.46 0.80 -3.75
N PRO A 86 -14.85 1.16 -4.99
CA PRO A 86 -14.75 0.22 -6.11
C PRO A 86 -13.30 -0.27 -6.38
N SER A 87 -12.30 0.60 -6.19
CA SER A 87 -10.89 0.19 -6.32
C SER A 87 -10.42 -0.71 -5.17
N LEU A 88 -10.98 -0.57 -3.97
CA LEU A 88 -10.71 -1.47 -2.84
C LEU A 88 -11.37 -2.84 -3.04
N ASP A 89 -12.60 -2.84 -3.55
CA ASP A 89 -13.31 -4.08 -3.91
C ASP A 89 -12.55 -4.81 -5.02
N ARG A 90 -12.11 -4.08 -6.06
CA ARG A 90 -11.28 -4.63 -7.12
C ARG A 90 -9.96 -5.21 -6.59
N ALA A 91 -9.34 -4.56 -5.61
CA ALA A 91 -8.14 -5.08 -4.96
C ALA A 91 -8.41 -6.41 -4.21
N ASP A 92 -9.53 -6.50 -3.48
CA ASP A 92 -9.94 -7.75 -2.83
C ASP A 92 -10.22 -8.87 -3.82
N GLU A 93 -10.89 -8.56 -4.94
CA GLU A 93 -11.16 -9.53 -6.02
C GLU A 93 -9.86 -10.13 -6.56
N VAL A 94 -8.94 -9.29 -7.01
CA VAL A 94 -7.68 -9.73 -7.64
C VAL A 94 -6.79 -10.49 -6.65
N LEU A 95 -6.65 -9.99 -5.43
CA LEU A 95 -5.79 -10.65 -4.43
C LEU A 95 -6.40 -11.96 -3.89
N ARG A 96 -7.74 -12.11 -3.95
CA ARG A 96 -8.39 -13.36 -3.56
C ARG A 96 -8.01 -14.52 -4.49
N GLU A 97 -7.66 -14.25 -5.75
CA GLU A 97 -7.17 -15.28 -6.69
C GLU A 97 -5.90 -15.97 -6.22
N VAL A 98 -5.09 -15.29 -5.39
CA VAL A 98 -3.87 -15.85 -4.77
C VAL A 98 -4.06 -16.15 -3.28
N GLY A 99 -5.31 -16.21 -2.81
CA GLY A 99 -5.65 -16.58 -1.44
C GLY A 99 -5.42 -15.49 -0.39
N ILE A 100 -5.46 -14.20 -0.79
CA ILE A 100 -5.32 -13.05 0.10
C ILE A 100 -6.61 -12.23 0.09
N ARG A 101 -7.13 -11.89 1.27
CA ARG A 101 -8.28 -10.98 1.45
C ARG A 101 -7.81 -9.59 1.79
N VAL A 102 -8.42 -8.58 1.19
CA VAL A 102 -8.19 -7.19 1.58
C VAL A 102 -9.15 -6.85 2.71
N ARG A 103 -8.58 -6.38 3.83
CA ARG A 103 -9.34 -5.85 4.96
C ARG A 103 -9.06 -4.36 5.09
N VAL A 104 -10.06 -3.55 4.77
CA VAL A 104 -10.00 -2.11 5.00
C VAL A 104 -10.08 -1.84 6.50
N THR A 105 -9.06 -1.19 7.07
CA THR A 105 -9.00 -0.87 8.50
C THR A 105 -9.54 0.51 8.81
N ALA A 106 -9.33 1.47 7.90
CA ALA A 106 -9.88 2.83 8.00
C ALA A 106 -9.83 3.52 6.61
N VAL A 107 -10.76 4.45 6.39
CA VAL A 107 -10.75 5.40 5.28
C VAL A 107 -10.94 6.79 5.88
N ASP A 108 -9.84 7.51 6.05
CA ASP A 108 -9.82 8.81 6.72
C ASP A 108 -9.68 9.94 5.71
N THR A 109 -10.44 11.02 5.89
CA THR A 109 -10.23 12.28 5.17
C THR A 109 -9.50 13.27 6.06
N ILE A 110 -8.33 13.73 5.62
CA ILE A 110 -7.52 14.71 6.33
C ILE A 110 -8.05 16.10 6.00
N THR A 111 -8.73 16.72 6.96
CA THR A 111 -9.32 18.06 6.80
C THR A 111 -8.29 19.20 6.88
N GLU A 112 -7.07 18.92 7.34
CA GLU A 112 -5.96 19.89 7.28
C GLU A 112 -5.58 20.13 5.81
N PRO A 113 -5.58 21.39 5.32
CA PRO A 113 -5.15 21.68 3.96
C PRO A 113 -3.74 21.17 3.70
N ALA A 114 -3.59 20.30 2.70
CA ALA A 114 -2.29 19.76 2.36
C ALA A 114 -1.47 20.81 1.61
N PRO A 115 -0.16 20.93 1.88
CA PRO A 115 0.70 21.80 1.11
C PRO A 115 0.86 21.23 -0.31
N THR A 116 0.99 22.09 -1.32
CA THR A 116 1.13 21.69 -2.74
C THR A 116 2.16 20.57 -2.97
N PRO A 117 3.36 20.54 -2.36
CA PRO A 117 4.30 19.42 -2.54
C PRO A 117 3.80 18.04 -2.04
N ALA A 118 2.80 18.02 -1.15
CA ALA A 118 2.12 16.82 -0.69
C ALA A 118 0.88 16.47 -1.56
N LEU A 119 0.36 17.43 -2.31
CA LEU A 119 -0.72 17.21 -3.27
C LEU A 119 -0.20 16.77 -4.64
N ASP A 120 0.99 17.24 -5.01
CA ASP A 120 1.64 16.98 -6.30
C ASP A 120 3.07 16.39 -6.11
N PRO A 121 3.21 15.24 -5.44
CA PRO A 121 4.50 14.59 -5.24
C PRO A 121 5.19 14.25 -6.56
N ARG A 122 6.51 14.19 -6.53
CA ARG A 122 7.31 13.65 -7.64
C ARG A 122 7.19 12.12 -7.65
N ALA A 123 7.35 11.50 -8.81
CA ALA A 123 7.36 10.04 -8.93
C ALA A 123 8.74 9.39 -8.69
N ASN A 124 8.74 8.07 -8.46
CA ASN A 124 9.90 7.19 -8.54
C ASN A 124 11.08 7.61 -7.64
N ARG A 125 12.30 7.64 -8.19
CA ARG A 125 13.52 8.03 -7.47
C ARG A 125 13.45 9.45 -6.90
N ALA A 126 12.66 10.32 -7.51
CA ALA A 126 12.46 11.67 -7.00
C ALA A 126 11.58 11.67 -5.74
N LEU A 127 10.59 10.77 -5.64
CA LEU A 127 9.82 10.56 -4.41
C LEU A 127 10.71 10.06 -3.27
N LEU A 128 11.64 9.14 -3.57
CA LEU A 128 12.60 8.65 -2.57
C LEU A 128 13.49 9.79 -2.07
N LEU A 129 13.97 10.64 -2.98
CA LEU A 129 14.74 11.83 -2.61
C LEU A 129 13.90 12.79 -1.76
N ASP A 130 12.63 13.00 -2.13
CA ASP A 130 11.70 13.81 -1.34
C ASP A 130 11.50 13.24 0.06
N ASP A 131 11.43 11.92 0.22
CA ASP A 131 11.36 11.26 1.53
C ASP A 131 12.63 11.49 2.36
N VAL A 132 13.81 11.35 1.75
CA VAL A 132 15.12 11.60 2.39
C VAL A 132 15.26 13.06 2.81
N LEU A 133 14.78 14.00 1.99
CA LEU A 133 14.82 15.43 2.28
C LEU A 133 13.70 15.89 3.23
N GLY A 134 12.82 14.98 3.67
CA GLY A 134 11.73 15.29 4.60
C GLY A 134 10.55 16.04 3.97
N ARG A 135 10.41 16.00 2.65
CA ARG A 135 9.28 16.63 1.94
C ARG A 135 7.98 15.82 2.07
N THR A 136 8.09 14.56 2.51
CA THR A 136 6.94 13.68 2.83
C THR A 136 6.48 13.81 4.29
N GLU A 137 6.99 14.78 5.04
CA GLU A 137 6.69 14.92 6.48
C GLU A 137 5.20 15.16 6.76
N PHE A 138 4.50 15.84 5.83
CA PHE A 138 3.05 16.00 5.92
C PHE A 138 2.36 14.64 6.05
N TYR A 139 2.65 13.69 5.15
CA TYR A 139 2.09 12.34 5.22
C TYR A 139 2.42 11.66 6.54
N ARG A 140 3.68 11.74 6.97
CA ARG A 140 4.16 11.01 8.15
C ARG A 140 3.44 11.36 9.43
N ARG A 141 3.06 12.63 9.61
CA ARG A 141 2.26 13.05 10.77
C ARG A 141 0.91 12.33 10.84
N HIS A 142 0.33 11.98 9.68
CA HIS A 142 -0.96 11.27 9.58
C HIS A 142 -0.80 9.74 9.46
N LEU A 143 0.36 9.27 9.01
CA LEU A 143 0.74 7.85 8.97
C LEU A 143 1.15 7.30 10.33
N ALA A 144 1.36 8.15 11.35
CA ALA A 144 1.75 7.72 12.68
C ALA A 144 0.72 6.73 13.24
N VAL A 145 1.09 5.45 13.25
CA VAL A 145 0.30 4.38 13.83
C VAL A 145 0.41 4.49 15.37
N PRO A 146 -0.68 4.37 16.13
CA PRO A 146 -0.62 4.33 17.59
C PRO A 146 0.38 3.27 18.07
N ALA A 147 1.14 3.55 19.13
CA ALA A 147 2.20 2.67 19.63
C ALA A 147 1.76 1.22 19.95
N LYS A 148 0.46 0.99 20.14
CA LYS A 148 -0.14 -0.33 20.41
C LYS A 148 -0.28 -1.23 19.17
N GLU A 149 -0.07 -0.70 17.97
CA GLU A 149 -0.18 -1.43 16.70
C GLU A 149 1.18 -1.64 16.00
N ILE A 150 2.28 -1.31 16.69
CA ILE A 150 3.64 -1.58 16.20
C ILE A 150 3.82 -3.09 16.12
N THR A 151 3.55 -3.61 14.94
CA THR A 151 3.64 -5.02 14.60
C THR A 151 4.65 -5.12 13.47
N LEU A 152 5.69 -5.96 13.66
CA LEU A 152 6.72 -6.17 12.65
C LEU A 152 6.13 -6.87 11.40
N VAL A 153 5.06 -7.64 11.59
CA VAL A 153 4.32 -8.38 10.57
C VAL A 153 2.84 -8.04 10.66
N GLY A 154 2.21 -7.90 9.51
CA GLY A 154 0.81 -7.59 9.30
C GLY A 154 0.49 -6.10 9.30
N ALA A 155 1.44 -5.19 9.49
CA ALA A 155 1.19 -3.74 9.52
C ALA A 155 0.39 -3.30 8.28
N PRO A 156 -0.61 -2.41 8.41
CA PRO A 156 -1.42 -2.01 7.26
C PRO A 156 -0.59 -1.25 6.22
N VAL A 157 -0.86 -1.50 4.94
CA VAL A 157 -0.37 -0.64 3.86
C VAL A 157 -1.31 0.55 3.76
N THR A 158 -0.77 1.77 3.80
CA THR A 158 -1.59 2.99 3.68
C THR A 158 -1.60 3.54 2.25
N VAL A 159 -2.78 3.67 1.65
CA VAL A 159 -2.99 4.37 0.38
C VAL A 159 -3.20 5.85 0.66
N ILE A 160 -2.37 6.72 0.11
CA ILE A 160 -2.49 8.17 0.22
C ILE A 160 -3.05 8.69 -1.09
N VAL A 161 -4.24 9.30 -1.03
CA VAL A 161 -4.88 9.89 -2.20
C VAL A 161 -4.43 11.34 -2.34
N VAL A 162 -3.73 11.63 -3.44
CA VAL A 162 -3.17 12.95 -3.76
C VAL A 162 -3.83 13.53 -5.00
N ARG A 163 -3.57 14.80 -5.32
CA ARG A 163 -4.19 15.48 -6.46
C ARG A 163 -3.60 14.98 -7.77
N ASP A 164 -2.28 15.03 -7.88
CA ASP A 164 -1.53 14.66 -9.08
C ASP A 164 -0.18 14.05 -8.67
N ILE A 165 0.52 13.42 -9.61
CA ILE A 165 1.87 12.87 -9.41
C ILE A 165 2.69 13.30 -10.61
N ALA A 166 3.75 14.06 -10.37
CA ALA A 166 4.58 14.55 -11.46
C ALA A 166 5.32 13.39 -12.14
N GLY A 167 5.24 13.33 -13.47
CA GLY A 167 6.03 12.41 -14.29
C GLY A 167 5.25 11.40 -15.13
N PHE A 168 4.00 11.69 -15.51
CA PHE A 168 3.14 10.81 -16.31
C PHE A 168 2.91 9.42 -15.66
N THR A 169 2.80 9.41 -14.33
CA THR A 169 2.51 8.21 -13.53
C THR A 169 1.25 8.44 -12.73
N THR A 170 0.37 7.45 -12.66
CA THR A 170 -0.91 7.56 -11.95
C THR A 170 -0.84 7.08 -10.49
N GLY A 171 0.16 6.28 -10.16
CA GLY A 171 0.47 5.85 -8.81
C GLY A 171 1.98 5.86 -8.57
N CYS A 172 2.37 5.80 -7.29
CA CYS A 172 3.76 5.61 -6.92
C CYS A 172 3.89 4.91 -5.56
N SER A 173 4.80 3.95 -5.50
CA SER A 173 5.22 3.28 -4.29
C SER A 173 6.73 3.43 -4.09
N LEU A 174 7.18 3.54 -2.85
CA LEU A 174 8.59 3.42 -2.50
C LEU A 174 9.02 1.95 -2.31
N GLY A 175 8.12 1.01 -2.63
CA GLY A 175 8.33 -0.43 -2.50
C GLY A 175 8.64 -0.82 -1.06
N ILE A 176 9.64 -1.69 -0.89
CA ILE A 176 10.13 -2.14 0.42
C ILE A 176 10.51 -1.00 1.40
N ASN A 177 10.71 0.23 0.91
CA ASN A 177 11.15 1.35 1.73
C ASN A 177 10.01 2.11 2.43
N ALA A 178 8.75 1.78 2.14
CA ALA A 178 7.60 2.40 2.77
C ALA A 178 6.42 1.44 2.94
N ASP A 179 5.67 1.65 4.00
CA ASP A 179 4.41 0.94 4.27
C ASP A 179 3.20 1.72 3.72
N TRP A 180 3.43 2.51 2.67
CA TRP A 180 2.42 3.35 2.03
C TRP A 180 2.66 3.50 0.54
N VAL A 181 1.58 3.79 -0.17
CA VAL A 181 1.53 4.05 -1.61
C VAL A 181 0.78 5.34 -1.87
N ILE A 182 0.99 5.94 -3.05
CA ILE A 182 0.30 7.15 -3.49
C ILE A 182 -0.54 6.81 -4.71
N ALA A 183 -1.78 7.27 -4.72
CA ALA A 183 -2.71 7.17 -5.85
C ALA A 183 -3.33 8.53 -6.14
N GLN A 184 -3.52 8.85 -7.41
CA GLN A 184 -4.16 10.10 -7.83
C GLN A 184 -5.68 10.05 -7.63
N ALA A 185 -6.27 11.14 -7.14
CA ALA A 185 -7.71 11.24 -6.90
C ALA A 185 -8.58 11.00 -8.15
N PRO A 186 -8.23 11.50 -9.36
CA PRO A 186 -8.99 11.24 -10.58
C PRO A 186 -9.20 9.77 -10.93
N LEU A 187 -8.36 8.85 -10.43
CA LEU A 187 -8.49 7.41 -10.69
C LEU A 187 -9.75 6.80 -10.06
N PHE A 188 -10.32 7.49 -9.07
CA PHE A 188 -11.49 7.05 -8.31
C PHE A 188 -12.79 7.71 -8.80
N ASP A 189 -12.71 8.61 -9.78
CA ASP A 189 -13.87 9.35 -10.27
C ASP A 189 -14.48 8.69 -11.51
N ALA A 190 -15.53 7.89 -11.31
CA ALA A 190 -16.26 7.25 -12.41
C ALA A 190 -16.90 8.26 -13.40
N GLY A 191 -17.03 9.54 -13.01
CA GLY A 191 -17.45 10.62 -13.90
C GLY A 191 -16.36 11.07 -14.88
N ARG A 192 -15.12 10.58 -14.72
CA ARG A 192 -13.95 10.88 -15.55
C ARG A 192 -13.38 9.63 -16.21
N PRO A 193 -14.04 9.10 -17.25
CA PRO A 193 -13.65 7.83 -17.88
C PRO A 193 -12.26 7.84 -18.54
N ASP A 194 -11.69 9.02 -18.79
CA ASP A 194 -10.34 9.23 -19.31
C ASP A 194 -9.24 9.06 -18.24
N ALA A 195 -9.62 9.08 -16.96
CA ALA A 195 -8.71 8.93 -15.82
C ALA A 195 -9.04 7.72 -14.93
N TYR A 196 -10.32 7.34 -14.84
CA TYR A 196 -10.81 6.30 -13.96
C TYR A 196 -10.19 4.92 -14.24
N ASP A 197 -9.57 4.33 -13.23
CA ASP A 197 -8.94 3.01 -13.33
C ASP A 197 -8.85 2.32 -11.96
N GLU A 198 -9.76 1.39 -11.71
CA GLU A 198 -9.83 0.61 -10.46
C GLU A 198 -8.62 -0.31 -10.24
N THR A 199 -7.83 -0.59 -11.29
CA THR A 199 -6.68 -1.49 -11.20
C THR A 199 -5.44 -0.81 -10.60
N VAL A 200 -5.35 0.52 -10.65
CA VAL A 200 -4.15 1.25 -10.19
C VAL A 200 -3.91 1.00 -8.71
N LEU A 201 -4.95 1.01 -7.88
CA LEU A 201 -4.79 0.83 -6.43
C LEU A 201 -4.14 -0.53 -6.13
N VAL A 202 -4.64 -1.61 -6.73
CA VAL A 202 -4.09 -2.96 -6.51
C VAL A 202 -2.72 -3.15 -7.16
N HIS A 203 -2.42 -2.44 -8.25
CA HIS A 203 -1.08 -2.37 -8.84
C HIS A 203 -0.06 -1.75 -7.87
N GLU A 204 -0.40 -0.61 -7.26
CA GLU A 204 0.47 0.06 -6.29
C GLU A 204 0.64 -0.77 -5.01
N LEU A 205 -0.43 -1.42 -4.54
CA LEU A 205 -0.33 -2.39 -3.45
C LEU A 205 0.64 -3.54 -3.83
N GLY A 206 0.59 -4.03 -5.07
CA GLY A 206 1.56 -4.99 -5.59
C GLY A 206 3.01 -4.52 -5.43
N HIS A 207 3.31 -3.26 -5.75
CA HIS A 207 4.64 -2.68 -5.53
C HIS A 207 5.03 -2.59 -4.05
N ALA A 208 4.11 -2.15 -3.18
CA ALA A 208 4.35 -2.15 -1.72
C ALA A 208 4.61 -3.57 -1.18
N LEU A 209 4.05 -4.58 -1.84
CA LEU A 209 4.21 -6.00 -1.52
C LEU A 209 5.36 -6.66 -2.31
N ASN A 210 6.33 -5.87 -2.77
CA ASN A 210 7.56 -6.29 -3.45
C ASN A 210 7.39 -6.89 -4.86
N LEU A 211 6.24 -6.69 -5.53
CA LEU A 211 6.10 -7.10 -6.93
C LEU A 211 6.75 -6.09 -7.88
N PRO A 212 7.65 -6.51 -8.78
CA PRO A 212 8.16 -5.66 -9.85
C PRO A 212 7.17 -5.60 -11.02
N HIS A 213 7.39 -4.64 -11.92
CA HIS A 213 6.67 -4.60 -13.19
C HIS A 213 6.82 -5.90 -13.99
N HIS A 214 5.78 -6.22 -14.75
CA HIS A 214 5.73 -7.33 -15.69
C HIS A 214 5.46 -6.81 -17.11
N ARG A 215 5.91 -7.55 -18.15
CA ARG A 215 5.81 -7.09 -19.55
C ARG A 215 4.48 -7.43 -20.24
N ASP A 216 3.78 -8.41 -19.71
CA ASP A 216 2.49 -8.89 -20.23
C ASP A 216 1.38 -7.91 -19.85
N VAL A 217 0.64 -7.42 -20.84
CA VAL A 217 -0.46 -6.46 -20.68
C VAL A 217 -1.63 -7.02 -19.87
N GLN A 218 -1.79 -8.34 -19.85
CA GLN A 218 -2.83 -8.99 -19.03
C GLN A 218 -2.43 -9.12 -17.55
N ASN A 219 -1.15 -8.92 -17.22
CA ASN A 219 -0.67 -9.02 -15.84
C ASN A 219 -0.97 -7.74 -15.06
N LEU A 220 -1.37 -7.92 -13.79
CA LEU A 220 -1.59 -6.81 -12.86
C LEU A 220 -0.42 -5.82 -12.84
N MET A 221 0.82 -6.33 -12.84
CA MET A 221 2.02 -5.51 -12.72
C MET A 221 2.48 -4.92 -14.06
N PHE A 222 1.64 -4.91 -15.10
CA PHE A 222 1.94 -4.18 -16.33
C PHE A 222 2.08 -2.67 -16.03
N PRO A 223 3.18 -2.00 -16.42
CA PRO A 223 3.51 -0.65 -15.95
C PRO A 223 2.62 0.47 -16.49
N SER A 224 1.79 0.20 -17.50
CA SER A 224 1.02 1.23 -18.19
C SER A 224 -0.46 0.91 -18.16
N SER A 225 -1.28 1.91 -17.89
CA SER A 225 -2.72 1.86 -18.09
C SER A 225 -3.17 3.21 -18.62
N SER A 226 -4.09 3.20 -19.56
CA SER A 226 -4.60 4.39 -20.23
C SER A 226 -6.09 4.19 -20.49
N PRO A 227 -6.94 4.43 -19.47
CA PRO A 227 -8.39 4.34 -19.63
C PRO A 227 -8.91 5.35 -20.68
N PRO A 228 -10.08 5.08 -21.27
CA PRO A 228 -10.88 3.87 -21.07
C PRO A 228 -10.39 2.67 -21.89
N ASP A 229 -9.63 2.91 -22.96
CA ASP A 229 -9.41 1.88 -24.00
C ASP A 229 -8.28 0.89 -23.70
N ARG A 230 -7.35 1.24 -22.82
CA ARG A 230 -6.14 0.44 -22.54
C ARG A 230 -5.89 0.30 -21.05
N VAL A 231 -6.91 -0.19 -20.34
CA VAL A 231 -6.77 -0.59 -18.94
C VAL A 231 -5.91 -1.86 -18.87
N ARG A 232 -4.97 -1.90 -17.92
CA ARG A 232 -4.13 -3.10 -17.69
C ARG A 232 -4.98 -4.29 -17.23
N GLY A 233 -4.51 -5.50 -17.48
CA GLY A 233 -5.17 -6.70 -16.96
C GLY A 233 -4.94 -6.91 -15.46
N SER A 234 -5.54 -7.95 -14.90
CA SER A 234 -5.51 -8.26 -13.47
C SER A 234 -4.78 -9.54 -13.10
N ASP A 235 -4.19 -10.24 -14.07
CA ASP A 235 -3.63 -11.58 -13.84
C ASP A 235 -2.42 -11.53 -12.90
N LEU A 236 -2.34 -12.52 -12.01
CA LEU A 236 -1.17 -12.78 -11.18
C LEU A 236 -0.52 -14.12 -11.55
N ARG A 237 0.80 -14.13 -11.71
CA ARG A 237 1.58 -15.35 -11.87
C ARG A 237 1.65 -16.09 -10.53
N PRO A 238 1.76 -17.43 -10.51
CA PRO A 238 1.88 -18.19 -9.26
C PRO A 238 3.03 -17.71 -8.35
N TRP A 239 4.17 -17.34 -8.93
CA TRP A 239 5.29 -16.80 -8.16
C TRP A 239 4.99 -15.41 -7.56
N GLN A 240 4.18 -14.58 -8.23
CA GLN A 240 3.73 -13.30 -7.67
C GLN A 240 2.84 -13.57 -6.45
N GLY A 241 1.91 -14.53 -6.54
CA GLY A 241 1.12 -14.99 -5.40
C GLY A 241 1.99 -15.45 -4.21
N ALA A 242 3.04 -16.23 -4.48
CA ALA A 242 3.98 -16.67 -3.44
C ALA A 242 4.73 -15.49 -2.78
N VAL A 243 5.18 -14.51 -3.57
CA VAL A 243 5.85 -13.30 -3.05
C VAL A 243 4.88 -12.48 -2.17
N LEU A 244 3.64 -12.29 -2.63
CA LEU A 244 2.61 -11.58 -1.88
C LEU A 244 2.33 -12.26 -0.53
N GLN A 245 2.11 -13.58 -0.53
CA GLN A 245 1.85 -14.37 0.67
C GLN A 245 3.00 -14.33 1.69
N ALA A 246 4.25 -14.22 1.20
CA ALA A 246 5.45 -14.14 2.02
C ALA A 246 5.76 -12.72 2.52
N ASN A 247 5.01 -11.70 2.11
CA ASN A 247 5.31 -10.31 2.45
C ASN A 247 4.97 -9.99 3.91
N ARG A 248 5.78 -9.15 4.58
CA ARG A 248 5.55 -8.74 5.96
C ARG A 248 4.19 -8.10 6.22
N HIS A 249 3.51 -7.52 5.23
CA HIS A 249 2.19 -6.90 5.43
C HIS A 249 1.04 -7.89 5.42
N VAL A 250 1.26 -9.13 4.96
CA VAL A 250 0.23 -10.15 4.82
C VAL A 250 0.21 -11.02 6.07
N LEU A 251 -0.93 -11.01 6.76
CA LEU A 251 -1.16 -11.87 7.91
C LEU A 251 -1.54 -13.28 7.45
N PRO A 252 -0.99 -14.32 8.10
CA PRO A 252 -1.45 -15.69 7.92
C PRO A 252 -2.97 -15.83 7.98
N GLY A 253 -3.50 -16.75 7.18
CA GLY A 253 -4.83 -17.29 7.47
C GLY A 253 -4.83 -18.02 8.81
N VAL A 254 -6.00 -18.06 9.45
CA VAL A 254 -6.19 -18.90 10.64
C VAL A 254 -6.41 -20.33 10.19
N ARG A 255 -5.76 -21.28 10.87
CA ARG A 255 -6.05 -22.71 10.69
C ARG A 255 -7.43 -23.02 11.22
N GLU A 256 -8.30 -23.50 10.36
CA GLU A 256 -9.56 -24.08 10.79
C GLU A 256 -9.26 -25.52 11.20
N SER A 257 -9.26 -25.80 12.50
CA SER A 257 -9.22 -27.17 12.99
C SER A 257 -10.42 -27.89 12.40
N GLY A 258 -10.18 -28.82 11.48
CA GLY A 258 -11.24 -29.66 10.93
C GLY A 258 -11.98 -30.31 12.10
N VAL A 259 -13.26 -30.01 12.25
CA VAL A 259 -14.15 -30.85 13.05
C VAL A 259 -14.06 -32.22 12.38
N GLY A 260 -13.32 -33.13 13.00
CA GLY A 260 -13.17 -34.50 12.51
C GLY A 260 -14.56 -35.09 12.23
N PRO A 261 -14.67 -36.03 11.28
CA PRO A 261 -15.94 -36.65 10.97
C PRO A 261 -16.57 -37.13 12.28
N SER A 262 -17.71 -36.53 12.63
CA SER A 262 -18.54 -36.97 13.75
C SER A 262 -18.77 -38.45 13.53
N ALA A 263 -18.09 -39.28 14.32
CA ALA A 263 -18.33 -40.70 14.33
C ALA A 263 -19.81 -40.86 14.70
N SER A 264 -20.62 -41.19 13.70
CA SER A 264 -22.00 -41.59 13.86
C SER A 264 -22.01 -42.73 14.88
N ARG A 265 -22.48 -42.44 16.08
CA ARG A 265 -22.87 -43.47 17.04
C ARG A 265 -24.02 -44.24 16.38
N HIS A 266 -23.72 -45.45 15.93
CA HIS A 266 -24.73 -46.48 15.82
C HIS A 266 -25.18 -46.81 17.24
N GLU A 267 -26.37 -46.36 17.61
CA GLU A 267 -27.14 -46.97 18.68
C GLU A 267 -27.84 -48.21 18.08
N GLU A 268 -27.46 -49.39 18.56
CA GLU A 268 -28.27 -50.60 18.54
C GLU A 268 -29.29 -50.58 19.69
#